data_AF-A0A846SDI4-F1
#
_entry.id   AF-A0A846SDI4-F1
#
_cell.length_a   1.000
_cell.length_b   1.000
_cell.length_c   1.000
_cell.angle_alpha   90.00
_cell.angle_beta   90.00
_cell.angle_gamma   90.00
#
_symmetry.space_group_name_H-M   'P 1'
#
loop_
_entity.id
_entity.type
_entity.pdbx_description
1 polymer ?
#
loop_
_entity_poly.entity_id
_entity_poly.type
_entity_poly.pdbx_seq_one_letter_code
_entity_poly.pdbx_strand_id
1 'polypeptide(L)'
;METAALIVVLVIALALFFDFTNGFHDTANAMATPIATGALKPKTAVLLAAVLNLVGAFLSTEVSKTISGGIIREDAIISAGADLFLSLIFAGLIGAITWNMLTWLLGLPSSSSHALFGGLIGATLVGAGLGAIDFGMVLSKIVLPALIAPVTAGLIAFAATKIAYSITRRYDSKPDGRDGFRWGQIFTSSLVALAHGTNDAQKTMGVITLALITIGWQSGVHHEPQLWVIVACAFTIALGTYLGGWRIIRTLGKGLTDVKPAQGFAAESSTAATILASSALGFALSTTQVASGSVIGSGLGRRGSTVRWRTAGRIGVGWLLTLPAAGAVGALAALLVVWLGNWGVVIDAVIAVLIILGLFMRSRRDAVTSANAMSDVAESGMAIELPDMPPPTRRQQRIQQAKAEAKARAEAREQVKAQAKKDAQAKAKKKAQAKANVKGAKSASSSKNSDANRNGDSE
;
A
#
# COMPACT_ATOMS: atom_id res chain seq x y z
N MET A 1 27.96 7.46 -38.98
CA MET A 1 26.48 7.35 -39.00
C MET A 1 25.98 5.95 -38.69
N GLU A 2 26.54 4.88 -39.29
CA GLU A 2 26.09 3.50 -39.02
C GLU A 2 26.27 3.06 -37.56
N THR A 3 27.43 3.32 -36.95
CA THR A 3 27.69 2.98 -35.54
C THR A 3 26.80 3.76 -34.57
N ALA A 4 26.62 5.06 -34.79
CA ALA A 4 25.73 5.92 -34.00
C ALA A 4 24.29 5.40 -34.01
N ALA A 5 23.78 5.03 -35.19
CA ALA A 5 22.44 4.47 -35.35
C ALA A 5 22.29 3.14 -34.60
N LEU A 6 23.32 2.28 -34.64
CA LEU A 6 23.32 1.01 -33.90
C LEU A 6 23.26 1.25 -32.38
N ILE A 7 24.05 2.18 -31.85
CA ILE A 7 24.03 2.53 -30.43
C ILE A 7 22.67 3.11 -30.03
N VAL A 8 22.04 3.95 -30.87
CA VAL A 8 20.68 4.44 -30.60
C VAL A 8 19.67 3.31 -30.51
N VAL A 9 19.71 2.34 -31.42
CA VAL A 9 18.82 1.17 -31.36
C VAL A 9 19.04 0.39 -30.06
N LEU A 10 20.29 0.21 -29.62
CA LEU A 10 20.60 -0.43 -28.35
C LEU A 10 20.09 0.37 -27.15
N VAL A 11 20.25 1.71 -27.16
CA VAL A 11 19.74 2.60 -26.12
C VAL A 11 18.22 2.53 -26.06
N ILE A 12 17.52 2.54 -27.20
CA ILE A 12 16.05 2.41 -27.25
C ILE A 12 15.62 1.06 -26.68
N ALA A 13 16.24 -0.04 -27.12
CA ALA A 13 15.93 -1.37 -26.63
C ALA A 13 16.13 -1.47 -25.10
N LEU A 14 17.22 -0.91 -24.59
CA LEU A 14 17.54 -0.91 -23.18
C LEU A 14 16.63 0.02 -22.38
N ALA A 15 16.26 1.18 -22.91
CA ALA A 15 15.32 2.11 -22.30
C ALA A 15 13.93 1.48 -22.19
N LEU A 16 13.45 0.80 -23.24
CA LEU A 16 12.20 0.04 -23.20
C LEU A 16 12.30 -1.12 -22.19
N PHE A 17 13.42 -1.83 -22.13
CA PHE A 17 13.61 -2.85 -21.09
C PHE A 17 13.58 -2.25 -19.69
N PHE A 18 14.20 -1.09 -19.47
CA PHE A 18 14.10 -0.34 -18.22
C PHE A 18 12.63 0.00 -17.91
N ASP A 19 11.87 0.51 -18.87
CA ASP A 19 10.45 0.86 -18.70
C ASP A 19 9.58 -0.34 -18.34
N PHE A 20 9.84 -1.48 -18.98
CA PHE A 20 9.23 -2.76 -18.64
C PHE A 20 9.57 -3.16 -17.20
N THR A 21 10.85 -3.06 -16.83
CA THR A 21 11.27 -3.37 -15.46
C THR A 21 10.63 -2.44 -14.44
N ASN A 22 10.48 -1.17 -14.79
CA ASN A 22 9.86 -0.17 -13.96
C ASN A 22 8.38 -0.47 -13.73
N GLY A 23 7.63 -0.74 -14.80
CA GLY A 23 6.21 -1.08 -14.73
C GLY A 23 5.95 -2.24 -13.77
N PHE A 24 6.74 -3.31 -13.85
CA PHE A 24 6.57 -4.45 -12.95
C PHE A 24 6.99 -4.12 -11.50
N HIS A 25 8.06 -3.34 -11.29
CA HIS A 25 8.56 -2.96 -9.95
C HIS A 25 7.52 -2.14 -9.19
N ASP A 26 6.99 -1.12 -9.87
CA ASP A 26 6.15 -0.08 -9.29
C ASP A 26 4.64 -0.43 -9.34
N THR A 27 4.27 -1.57 -9.90
CA THR A 27 2.91 -2.14 -9.77
C THR A 27 2.48 -2.21 -8.30
N ALA A 28 3.44 -2.47 -7.39
CA ALA A 28 3.19 -2.56 -5.97
C ALA A 28 2.69 -1.23 -5.37
N ASN A 29 3.08 -0.09 -5.93
CA ASN A 29 2.72 1.24 -5.42
C ASN A 29 1.21 1.50 -5.54
N ALA A 30 0.58 1.00 -6.60
CA ALA A 30 -0.85 1.15 -6.84
C ALA A 30 -1.67 -0.05 -6.32
N MET A 31 -1.11 -1.27 -6.40
CA MET A 31 -1.92 -2.50 -6.24
C MET A 31 -1.66 -3.28 -4.96
N ALA A 32 -0.58 -3.01 -4.21
CA ALA A 32 -0.33 -3.75 -2.97
C ALA A 32 -1.42 -3.52 -1.91
N THR A 33 -1.91 -2.29 -1.77
CA THR A 33 -2.97 -1.92 -0.82
C THR A 33 -4.35 -2.47 -1.17
N PRO A 34 -4.91 -2.35 -2.40
CA PRO A 34 -6.22 -2.92 -2.72
C PRO A 34 -6.21 -4.45 -2.75
N ILE A 35 -5.06 -5.09 -3.03
CA ILE A 35 -4.91 -6.54 -2.91
C ILE A 35 -4.88 -6.94 -1.43
N ALA A 36 -4.10 -6.24 -0.58
CA ALA A 36 -3.99 -6.57 0.84
C ALA A 36 -5.29 -6.36 1.62
N THR A 37 -6.11 -5.37 1.25
CA THR A 37 -7.43 -5.14 1.85
C THR A 37 -8.52 -6.08 1.34
N GLY A 38 -8.25 -6.89 0.31
CA GLY A 38 -9.25 -7.72 -0.37
C GLY A 38 -10.23 -6.92 -1.26
N ALA A 39 -9.94 -5.64 -1.55
CA ALA A 39 -10.77 -4.83 -2.43
C ALA A 39 -10.75 -5.37 -3.87
N LEU A 40 -9.57 -5.76 -4.37
CA LEU A 40 -9.36 -6.33 -5.69
C LEU A 40 -8.67 -7.69 -5.63
N LYS A 41 -9.04 -8.59 -6.55
CA LYS A 41 -8.31 -9.85 -6.76
C LYS A 41 -6.95 -9.54 -7.42
N PRO A 42 -5.86 -10.28 -7.10
CA PRO A 42 -4.52 -9.99 -7.60
C PRO A 42 -4.41 -9.82 -9.12
N LYS A 43 -4.96 -10.74 -9.93
CA LYS A 43 -4.90 -10.66 -11.39
C LYS A 43 -5.73 -9.49 -11.96
N THR A 44 -6.88 -9.21 -11.34
CA THR A 44 -7.73 -8.08 -11.75
C THR A 44 -7.05 -6.75 -11.44
N ALA A 45 -6.38 -6.65 -10.29
CA ALA A 45 -5.65 -5.47 -9.87
C ALA A 45 -4.53 -5.11 -10.86
N VAL A 46 -3.66 -6.07 -11.21
CA VAL A 46 -2.56 -5.81 -12.15
C VAL A 46 -3.04 -5.54 -13.58
N LEU A 47 -4.15 -6.15 -14.02
CA LEU A 47 -4.75 -5.85 -15.33
C LEU A 47 -5.31 -4.43 -15.38
N LEU A 48 -6.07 -4.03 -14.35
CA LEU A 48 -6.59 -2.67 -14.23
C LEU A 48 -5.45 -1.64 -14.20
N ALA A 49 -4.40 -1.91 -13.42
CA ALA A 49 -3.22 -1.07 -13.34
C ALA A 49 -2.51 -0.94 -14.69
N ALA A 50 -2.35 -2.03 -15.44
CA ALA A 50 -1.70 -2.02 -16.75
C ALA A 50 -2.46 -1.17 -17.76
N VAL A 51 -3.79 -1.32 -17.83
CA VAL A 51 -4.63 -0.51 -18.73
C VAL A 51 -4.55 0.98 -18.37
N LEU A 52 -4.62 1.31 -17.08
CA LEU A 52 -4.56 2.71 -16.63
C LEU A 52 -3.16 3.31 -16.78
N ASN A 53 -2.09 2.53 -16.59
CA ASN A 53 -0.72 2.96 -16.90
C ASN A 53 -0.59 3.29 -18.39
N LEU A 54 -1.13 2.43 -19.27
CA LEU A 54 -1.14 2.66 -20.71
C LEU A 54 -1.86 3.97 -21.05
N VAL A 55 -3.07 4.17 -20.52
CA VAL A 55 -3.85 5.40 -20.75
C VAL A 55 -3.12 6.62 -20.20
N GLY A 56 -2.61 6.54 -18.97
CA GLY A 56 -1.91 7.62 -18.29
C GLY A 56 -0.68 8.12 -19.06
N ALA A 57 0.02 7.22 -19.75
CA ALA A 57 1.17 7.57 -20.58
C ALA A 57 0.82 8.54 -21.75
N PHE A 58 -0.44 8.55 -22.21
CA PHE A 58 -0.90 9.46 -23.27
C PHE A 58 -1.45 10.81 -22.74
N LEU A 59 -1.62 10.97 -21.42
CA LEU A 59 -2.28 12.16 -20.86
C LEU A 59 -1.33 13.35 -20.62
N SER A 60 -0.02 13.15 -20.68
CA SER A 60 0.97 14.21 -20.45
C SER A 60 2.32 13.85 -21.07
N THR A 61 3.16 14.87 -21.30
CA THR A 61 4.55 14.75 -21.75
C THR A 61 5.51 15.66 -20.98
N GLU A 62 5.05 16.32 -19.90
CA GLU A 62 5.81 17.37 -19.19
C GLU A 62 7.06 16.86 -18.45
N VAL A 63 6.98 15.68 -17.85
CA VAL A 63 8.13 15.01 -17.22
C VAL A 63 9.14 14.59 -18.29
N SER A 64 8.67 14.14 -19.46
CA SER A 64 9.54 13.77 -20.59
C SER A 64 10.35 14.98 -21.06
N LYS A 65 9.70 16.13 -21.26
CA LYS A 65 10.35 17.40 -21.64
C LYS A 65 11.44 17.81 -20.64
N THR A 66 11.15 17.66 -19.34
CA THR A 66 12.10 18.00 -18.27
C THR A 66 13.32 17.08 -18.28
N ILE A 67 13.13 15.80 -18.58
CA ILE A 67 14.22 14.81 -18.63
C ILE A 67 15.07 14.99 -19.88
N SER A 68 14.45 15.28 -21.02
CA SER A 68 15.19 15.50 -22.25
C SER A 68 15.97 16.82 -22.26
N GLY A 69 15.51 17.88 -21.57
CA GLY A 69 16.11 19.22 -21.66
C GLY A 69 16.72 19.82 -20.39
N GLY A 70 16.71 19.13 -19.24
CA GLY A 70 17.05 19.75 -17.95
C GLY A 70 18.30 19.23 -17.24
N ILE A 71 18.60 17.92 -17.30
CA ILE A 71 19.53 17.32 -16.32
C ILE A 71 20.98 17.27 -16.80
N ILE A 72 21.19 17.13 -18.12
CA ILE A 72 22.52 17.08 -18.72
C ILE A 72 22.64 18.23 -19.71
N ARG A 73 23.75 18.98 -19.64
CA ARG A 73 23.96 20.17 -20.48
C ARG A 73 24.21 19.75 -21.93
N GLU A 74 23.18 19.83 -22.76
CA GLU A 74 23.19 19.42 -24.18
C GLU A 74 24.35 20.09 -24.96
N ASP A 75 24.65 21.35 -24.67
CA ASP A 75 25.70 22.14 -25.33
C ASP A 75 27.12 21.56 -25.09
N ALA A 76 27.37 21.09 -23.86
CA ALA A 76 28.62 20.43 -23.50
C ALA A 76 28.73 19.02 -24.12
N ILE A 77 27.59 18.36 -24.31
CA ILE A 77 27.46 17.02 -24.89
C ILE A 77 27.74 17.03 -26.39
N ILE A 78 27.12 17.96 -27.13
CA ILE A 78 27.27 18.08 -28.59
C ILE A 78 28.73 18.38 -28.93
N SER A 79 29.43 19.13 -28.07
CA SER A 79 30.85 19.45 -28.20
C SER A 79 31.78 18.26 -27.94
N ALA A 80 31.36 17.26 -27.16
CA ALA A 80 32.16 16.08 -26.77
C ALA A 80 31.99 14.87 -27.71
N GLY A 81 31.00 14.90 -28.60
CA GLY A 81 30.72 13.86 -29.59
C GLY A 81 29.47 13.03 -29.25
N ALA A 82 28.52 13.00 -30.20
CA ALA A 82 27.24 12.30 -30.07
C ALA A 82 27.38 10.81 -29.71
N ASP A 83 28.38 10.13 -30.29
CA ASP A 83 28.62 8.69 -30.07
C ASP A 83 29.01 8.36 -28.63
N LEU A 84 29.85 9.20 -28.02
CA LEU A 84 30.25 9.04 -26.62
C LEU A 84 29.04 9.20 -25.72
N PHE A 85 28.23 10.25 -25.94
CA PHE A 85 27.08 10.51 -25.10
C PHE A 85 26.02 9.41 -25.12
N LEU A 86 25.70 8.89 -26.30
CA LEU A 86 24.79 7.76 -26.40
C LEU A 86 25.31 6.53 -25.65
N SER A 87 26.62 6.30 -25.71
CA SER A 87 27.28 5.22 -24.98
C SER A 87 27.24 5.44 -23.46
N LEU A 88 27.26 6.70 -22.99
CA LEU A 88 27.07 7.03 -21.57
C LEU A 88 25.62 6.86 -21.13
N ILE A 89 24.63 7.23 -21.95
CA ILE A 89 23.21 6.92 -21.68
C ILE A 89 23.03 5.41 -21.57
N PHE A 90 23.62 4.64 -22.50
CA PHE A 90 23.59 3.19 -22.48
C PHE A 90 24.18 2.62 -21.17
N ALA A 91 25.37 3.05 -20.79
CA ALA A 91 26.02 2.66 -19.53
C ALA A 91 25.18 3.04 -18.29
N GLY A 92 24.59 4.24 -18.27
CA GLY A 92 23.73 4.70 -17.20
C GLY A 92 22.45 3.86 -17.06
N LEU A 93 21.83 3.48 -18.18
CA LEU A 93 20.67 2.59 -18.20
C LEU A 93 21.01 1.19 -17.68
N ILE A 94 22.20 0.64 -17.98
CA ILE A 94 22.67 -0.63 -17.40
C ILE A 94 22.75 -0.53 -15.87
N GLY A 95 23.29 0.57 -15.35
CA GLY A 95 23.33 0.82 -13.91
C GLY A 95 21.94 0.85 -13.27
N ALA A 96 21.01 1.56 -13.91
CA ALA A 96 19.62 1.66 -13.46
C ALA A 96 18.90 0.31 -13.45
N ILE A 97 18.99 -0.45 -14.56
CA ILE A 97 18.35 -1.76 -14.71
C ILE A 97 18.92 -2.77 -13.73
N THR A 98 20.25 -2.84 -13.63
CA THR A 98 20.94 -3.77 -12.72
C THR A 98 20.49 -3.55 -11.29
N TRP A 99 20.42 -2.29 -10.86
CA TRP A 99 19.96 -1.95 -9.53
C TRP A 99 18.48 -2.29 -9.33
N ASN A 100 17.60 -1.96 -10.29
CA ASN A 100 16.18 -2.31 -10.23
C ASN A 100 15.95 -3.83 -10.13
N MET A 101 16.69 -4.64 -10.90
CA MET A 101 16.61 -6.10 -10.83
C MET A 101 17.09 -6.65 -9.50
N LEU A 102 18.18 -6.09 -8.96
CA LEU A 102 18.70 -6.49 -7.66
C LEU A 102 17.70 -6.18 -6.53
N THR A 103 17.15 -4.97 -6.48
CA THR A 103 16.18 -4.59 -5.45
C THR A 103 14.89 -5.38 -5.57
N TRP A 104 14.43 -5.67 -6.78
CA TRP A 104 13.30 -6.57 -7.00
C TRP A 104 13.56 -7.98 -6.47
N LEU A 105 14.73 -8.56 -6.76
CA LEU A 105 15.10 -9.89 -6.27
C LEU A 105 15.07 -9.94 -4.73
N LEU A 106 15.53 -8.87 -4.08
CA LEU A 106 15.51 -8.68 -2.64
C LEU A 106 14.12 -8.30 -2.08
N GLY A 107 13.13 -8.04 -2.94
CA GLY A 107 11.79 -7.60 -2.54
C GLY A 107 11.78 -6.23 -1.87
N LEU A 108 12.77 -5.38 -2.16
CA LEU A 108 12.91 -4.03 -1.62
C LEU A 108 12.20 -3.03 -2.53
N PRO A 109 11.19 -2.30 -2.03
CA PRO A 109 10.60 -1.16 -2.73
C PRO A 109 11.66 -0.07 -2.93
N SER A 110 12.18 0.06 -4.15
CA SER A 110 13.16 1.08 -4.54
C SER A 110 12.55 2.04 -5.54
N SER A 111 13.19 3.19 -5.74
CA SER A 111 12.74 4.15 -6.74
C SER A 111 13.46 3.94 -8.07
N SER A 112 12.73 3.53 -9.10
CA SER A 112 13.28 3.46 -10.46
C SER A 112 13.75 4.82 -10.98
N SER A 113 13.07 5.93 -10.64
CA SER A 113 13.54 7.29 -10.98
C SER A 113 14.96 7.56 -10.47
N HIS A 114 15.22 7.23 -9.21
CA HIS A 114 16.54 7.44 -8.61
C HIS A 114 17.59 6.49 -9.16
N ALA A 115 17.20 5.28 -9.55
CA ALA A 115 18.10 4.34 -10.22
C ALA A 115 18.49 4.88 -11.61
N LEU A 116 17.52 5.39 -12.37
CA LEU A 116 17.75 6.03 -13.67
C LEU A 116 18.69 7.23 -13.56
N PHE A 117 18.35 8.19 -12.70
CA PHE A 117 19.17 9.38 -12.53
C PHE A 117 20.53 9.06 -11.92
N GLY A 118 20.59 8.15 -10.94
CA GLY A 118 21.84 7.68 -10.37
C GLY A 118 22.76 7.12 -11.45
N GLY A 119 22.25 6.17 -12.25
CA GLY A 119 23.00 5.56 -13.36
C GLY A 119 23.50 6.58 -14.38
N LEU A 120 22.64 7.50 -14.84
CA LEU A 120 23.01 8.56 -15.78
C LEU A 120 24.04 9.54 -15.20
N ILE A 121 23.87 9.96 -13.94
CA ILE A 121 24.83 10.81 -13.23
C ILE A 121 26.18 10.11 -13.12
N GLY A 122 26.19 8.84 -12.69
CA GLY A 122 27.42 8.05 -12.55
C GLY A 122 28.17 7.88 -13.86
N ALA A 123 27.44 7.55 -14.94
CA ALA A 123 28.04 7.42 -16.27
C ALA A 123 28.59 8.77 -16.78
N THR A 124 27.83 9.84 -16.60
CA THR A 124 28.23 11.20 -17.02
C THR A 124 29.45 11.70 -16.25
N LEU A 125 29.54 11.42 -14.94
CA LEU A 125 30.70 11.78 -14.11
C LEU A 125 32.00 11.20 -14.68
N VAL A 126 31.97 9.96 -15.17
CA VAL A 126 33.13 9.28 -15.74
C VAL A 126 33.41 9.75 -17.17
N GLY A 127 32.38 9.84 -18.01
CA GLY A 127 32.56 10.10 -19.43
C GLY A 127 32.71 11.57 -19.83
N ALA A 128 32.12 12.49 -19.06
CA ALA A 128 32.09 13.92 -19.38
C ALA A 128 32.54 14.81 -18.21
N GLY A 129 32.85 14.22 -17.04
CA GLY A 129 33.34 14.93 -15.87
C GLY A 129 32.26 15.70 -15.09
N LEU A 130 32.69 16.37 -14.02
CA LEU A 130 31.80 17.09 -13.09
C LEU A 130 31.06 18.27 -13.77
N GLY A 131 31.68 18.92 -14.76
CA GLY A 131 31.12 20.10 -15.43
C GLY A 131 29.93 19.82 -16.34
N ALA A 132 29.72 18.56 -16.74
CA ALA A 132 28.60 18.15 -17.58
C ALA A 132 27.29 17.98 -16.80
N ILE A 133 27.35 17.95 -15.46
CA ILE A 133 26.22 17.70 -14.59
C ILE A 133 25.74 19.01 -13.98
N ASP A 134 24.47 19.33 -14.19
CA ASP A 134 23.86 20.44 -13.49
C ASP A 134 23.41 20.03 -12.08
N PHE A 135 24.32 20.16 -11.11
CA PHE A 135 24.02 19.84 -9.71
C PHE A 135 22.88 20.66 -9.13
N GLY A 136 22.60 21.86 -9.67
CA GLY A 136 21.44 22.67 -9.27
C GLY A 136 20.12 22.04 -9.72
N MET A 137 20.06 21.55 -10.95
CA MET A 137 18.91 20.79 -11.45
C MET A 137 18.77 19.45 -10.74
N VAL A 138 19.87 18.72 -10.52
CA VAL A 138 19.84 17.46 -9.75
C VAL A 138 19.29 17.70 -8.34
N LEU A 139 19.77 18.73 -7.64
CA LEU A 139 19.28 19.04 -6.30
C LEU A 139 17.80 19.43 -6.31
N SER A 140 17.40 20.35 -7.19
CA SER A 140 16.05 20.93 -7.20
C SER A 140 14.97 20.02 -7.78
N LYS A 141 15.30 19.17 -8.77
CA LYS A 141 14.33 18.33 -9.51
C LYS A 141 14.37 16.86 -9.11
N ILE A 142 15.44 16.40 -8.46
CA ILE A 142 15.60 14.99 -8.07
C ILE A 142 15.69 14.86 -6.55
N VAL A 143 16.71 15.43 -5.92
CA VAL A 143 17.00 15.20 -4.49
C VAL A 143 15.96 15.84 -3.57
N LEU A 144 15.62 17.11 -3.80
CA LEU A 144 14.64 17.82 -2.96
C LEU A 144 13.23 17.18 -3.03
N PRO A 145 12.66 16.92 -4.23
CA PRO A 145 11.39 16.20 -4.33
C PRO A 145 11.41 14.82 -3.65
N ALA A 146 12.53 14.10 -3.72
CA ALA A 146 12.67 12.78 -3.08
C ALA A 146 12.56 12.81 -1.56
N LEU A 147 13.03 13.90 -0.93
CA LEU A 147 12.95 14.08 0.52
C LEU A 147 11.59 14.65 0.94
N ILE A 148 11.09 15.64 0.19
CA ILE A 148 9.90 16.40 0.57
C ILE A 148 8.62 15.59 0.28
N ALA A 149 8.54 14.95 -0.88
CA ALA A 149 7.29 14.34 -1.34
C ALA A 149 6.77 13.18 -0.47
N PRO A 150 7.61 12.27 0.04
CA PRO A 150 7.13 11.19 0.92
C PRO A 150 6.58 11.74 2.24
N VAL A 151 7.18 12.82 2.74
CA VAL A 151 6.74 13.49 3.97
C VAL A 151 5.43 14.22 3.73
N THR A 152 5.31 15.00 2.66
CA THR A 152 4.06 15.72 2.35
C THR A 152 2.91 14.76 2.07
N ALA A 153 3.15 13.72 1.28
CA ALA A 153 2.16 12.69 0.99
C ALA A 153 1.80 11.86 2.24
N GLY A 154 2.76 11.64 3.15
CA GLY A 154 2.50 11.05 4.46
C GLY A 154 1.63 11.93 5.35
N LEU A 155 1.88 13.24 5.41
CA LEU A 155 1.09 14.19 6.19
C LEU A 155 -0.33 14.34 5.65
N ILE A 156 -0.49 14.42 4.33
CA ILE A 156 -1.80 14.47 3.67
C ILE A 156 -2.57 13.17 3.95
N ALA A 157 -1.95 12.00 3.78
CA ALA A 157 -2.58 10.72 4.08
C ALA A 157 -2.95 10.56 5.57
N PHE A 158 -2.11 11.06 6.48
CA PHE A 158 -2.38 11.10 7.92
C PHE A 158 -3.63 11.95 8.23
N ALA A 159 -3.70 13.17 7.70
CA ALA A 159 -4.81 14.08 7.88
C ALA A 159 -6.10 13.51 7.26
N ALA A 160 -6.04 13.04 6.01
CA ALA A 160 -7.15 12.41 5.31
C ALA A 160 -7.68 11.18 6.08
N THR A 161 -6.79 10.35 6.63
CA THR A 161 -7.19 9.21 7.46
C THR A 161 -7.87 9.67 8.74
N LYS A 162 -7.33 10.66 9.46
CA LYS A 162 -7.97 11.24 10.65
C LYS A 162 -9.37 11.74 10.35
N ILE A 163 -9.54 12.46 9.25
CA ILE A 163 -10.83 13.01 8.81
C ILE A 163 -11.79 11.86 8.46
N ALA A 164 -11.38 10.92 7.61
CA ALA A 164 -12.19 9.78 7.20
C ALA A 164 -12.66 8.97 8.41
N TYR A 165 -11.76 8.67 9.36
CA TYR A 165 -12.13 7.94 10.58
C TYR A 165 -12.94 8.77 11.57
N SER A 166 -12.84 10.10 11.55
CA SER A 166 -13.65 10.98 12.38
C SER A 166 -15.09 11.08 11.86
N ILE A 167 -15.27 11.28 10.55
CA ILE A 167 -16.58 11.38 9.90
C ILE A 167 -17.32 10.04 9.96
N THR A 168 -16.60 8.94 9.80
CA THR A 168 -17.19 7.59 9.78
C THR A 168 -17.32 6.98 11.18
N ARG A 169 -16.89 7.70 12.22
CA ARG A 169 -17.03 7.25 13.61
C ARG A 169 -18.50 7.29 14.02
N ARG A 170 -19.15 6.13 14.05
CA ARG A 170 -20.48 5.98 14.63
C ARG A 170 -20.36 5.49 16.07
N TYR A 171 -21.10 6.13 16.97
CA TYR A 171 -21.15 5.79 18.41
C TYR A 171 -22.16 4.68 18.72
N ASP A 172 -23.05 4.40 17.76
CA ASP A 172 -24.14 3.45 17.89
C ASP A 172 -23.83 2.20 17.08
N SER A 173 -24.21 1.05 17.65
CA SER A 173 -23.97 -0.35 17.25
C SER A 173 -24.41 -0.77 15.83
N LYS A 174 -24.53 0.15 14.87
CA LYS A 174 -24.79 -0.15 13.46
C LYS A 174 -23.53 -0.77 12.83
N PRO A 175 -23.68 -1.64 11.82
CA PRO A 175 -22.55 -2.10 11.01
C PRO A 175 -21.71 -0.89 10.59
N ASP A 176 -20.38 -1.02 10.67
CA ASP A 176 -19.45 0.00 10.19
C ASP A 176 -19.88 0.34 8.75
N GLY A 177 -20.40 1.53 8.50
CA GLY A 177 -20.86 1.98 7.17
C GLY A 177 -19.71 2.22 6.20
N ARG A 178 -18.75 1.30 6.17
CA ARG A 178 -17.44 1.37 5.53
C ARG A 178 -17.38 0.54 4.25
N ASP A 179 -18.47 -0.11 3.86
CA ASP A 179 -18.57 -0.84 2.60
C ASP A 179 -18.28 0.06 1.39
N GLY A 180 -18.64 1.36 1.49
CA GLY A 180 -18.32 2.36 0.46
C GLY A 180 -16.82 2.65 0.29
N PHE A 181 -15.99 2.49 1.34
CA PHE A 181 -14.55 2.73 1.22
C PHE A 181 -13.85 1.69 0.37
N ARG A 182 -14.43 0.51 0.21
CA ARG A 182 -13.89 -0.49 -0.72
C ARG A 182 -13.96 0.01 -2.15
N TRP A 183 -15.10 0.56 -2.56
CA TRP A 183 -15.27 1.18 -3.88
C TRP A 183 -14.43 2.43 -4.05
N GLY A 184 -14.38 3.28 -3.02
CA GLY A 184 -13.49 4.43 -2.98
C GLY A 184 -12.03 4.02 -3.19
N GLN A 185 -11.57 2.97 -2.51
CA GLN A 185 -10.21 2.46 -2.65
C GLN A 185 -9.95 1.96 -4.07
N ILE A 186 -10.86 1.21 -4.68
CA ILE A 186 -10.69 0.76 -6.08
C ILE A 186 -10.50 1.96 -7.00
N PHE A 187 -11.31 3.01 -6.82
CA PHE A 187 -11.18 4.23 -7.60
C PHE A 187 -9.85 4.96 -7.36
N THR A 188 -9.42 5.11 -6.10
CA THR A 188 -8.15 5.79 -5.79
C THR A 188 -6.93 5.00 -6.22
N SER A 189 -6.93 3.67 -6.09
CA SER A 189 -5.91 2.78 -6.63
C SER A 189 -5.80 2.92 -8.16
N SER A 190 -6.94 3.07 -8.82
CA SER A 190 -7.02 3.33 -10.26
C SER A 190 -6.39 4.69 -10.60
N LEU A 191 -6.66 5.73 -9.81
CA LEU A 191 -6.01 7.04 -9.99
C LEU A 191 -4.49 6.97 -9.76
N VAL A 192 -4.01 6.17 -8.80
CA VAL A 192 -2.56 5.97 -8.60
C VAL A 192 -1.94 5.28 -9.82
N ALA A 193 -2.58 4.26 -10.39
CA ALA A 193 -2.12 3.64 -11.62
C ALA A 193 -2.13 4.62 -12.81
N LEU A 194 -3.20 5.40 -12.98
CA LEU A 194 -3.24 6.43 -14.03
C LEU A 194 -2.10 7.45 -13.85
N ALA A 195 -1.92 7.96 -12.63
CA ALA A 195 -0.89 8.92 -12.27
C ALA A 195 0.53 8.35 -12.48
N HIS A 196 0.73 7.07 -12.20
CA HIS A 196 1.98 6.38 -12.48
C HIS A 196 2.30 6.39 -13.98
N GLY A 197 1.33 6.11 -14.85
CA GLY A 197 1.50 6.27 -16.31
C GLY A 197 1.90 7.69 -16.73
N THR A 198 1.31 8.72 -16.10
CA THR A 198 1.65 10.15 -16.37
C THR A 198 3.01 10.60 -15.83
N ASN A 199 3.77 9.74 -15.17
CA ASN A 199 5.05 10.10 -14.57
C ASN A 199 6.15 9.17 -15.07
N ASP A 200 5.95 7.86 -14.92
CA ASP A 200 6.99 6.87 -15.10
C ASP A 200 7.26 6.53 -16.56
N ALA A 201 6.21 6.39 -17.37
CA ALA A 201 6.36 6.17 -18.80
C ALA A 201 7.11 7.34 -19.46
N GLN A 202 6.86 8.56 -18.97
CA GLN A 202 7.50 9.77 -19.47
C GLN A 202 9.01 9.83 -19.20
N LYS A 203 9.50 9.12 -18.17
CA LYS A 203 10.94 9.06 -17.89
C LYS A 203 11.69 8.39 -19.03
N THR A 204 11.16 7.24 -19.46
CA THR A 204 11.70 6.51 -20.61
C THR A 204 11.51 7.29 -21.91
N MET A 205 10.35 7.94 -22.10
CA MET A 205 10.13 8.82 -23.26
C MET A 205 11.19 9.92 -23.32
N GLY A 206 11.53 10.54 -22.20
CA GLY A 206 12.54 11.60 -22.13
C GLY A 206 13.94 11.10 -22.51
N VAL A 207 14.34 9.92 -22.02
CA VAL A 207 15.64 9.31 -22.35
C VAL A 207 15.73 8.96 -23.83
N ILE A 208 14.68 8.35 -24.41
CA ILE A 208 14.65 8.02 -25.83
C ILE A 208 14.67 9.30 -26.68
N THR A 209 13.86 10.30 -26.31
CA THR A 209 13.81 11.60 -27.00
C THR A 209 15.16 12.29 -27.00
N LEU A 210 15.86 12.29 -25.86
CA LEU A 210 17.22 12.81 -25.73
C LEU A 210 18.20 12.07 -26.66
N ALA A 211 18.12 10.74 -26.73
CA ALA A 211 18.95 9.95 -27.65
C ALA A 211 18.68 10.30 -29.13
N LEU A 212 17.43 10.53 -29.52
CA LEU A 212 17.05 10.93 -30.89
C LEU A 212 17.51 12.34 -31.23
N ILE A 213 17.41 13.28 -30.28
CA ILE A 213 17.91 14.66 -30.44
C ILE A 213 19.43 14.66 -30.63
N THR A 214 20.14 13.83 -29.85
CA THR A 214 21.61 13.72 -29.89
C THR A 214 22.15 13.41 -31.29
N ILE A 215 21.44 12.58 -32.07
CA ILE A 215 21.85 12.20 -33.43
C ILE A 215 21.15 13.00 -34.54
N GLY A 216 20.38 14.02 -34.16
CA GLY A 216 19.65 14.87 -35.11
C GLY A 216 18.45 14.19 -35.79
N TRP A 217 18.00 13.03 -35.30
CA TRP A 217 16.78 12.37 -35.78
C TRP A 217 15.50 13.03 -35.24
N GLN A 218 15.65 13.90 -34.25
CA GLN A 218 14.62 14.80 -33.77
C GLN A 218 15.20 16.21 -33.58
N SER A 219 14.40 17.23 -33.88
CA SER A 219 14.78 18.62 -33.63
C SER A 219 14.86 18.89 -32.13
N GLY A 220 16.00 19.44 -31.68
CA GLY A 220 16.18 19.93 -30.31
C GLY A 220 15.31 21.14 -29.96
N VAL A 221 14.69 21.80 -30.94
CA VAL A 221 13.75 22.92 -30.70
C VAL A 221 12.42 22.41 -30.12
N HIS A 222 12.07 21.14 -30.36
CA HIS A 222 10.85 20.52 -29.89
C HIS A 222 11.18 19.28 -29.05
N HIS A 223 11.28 19.47 -27.73
CA HIS A 223 11.50 18.40 -26.74
C HIS A 223 10.28 17.49 -26.50
N GLU A 224 9.27 17.54 -27.37
CA GLU A 224 8.10 16.66 -27.28
C GLU A 224 8.42 15.27 -27.83
N PRO A 225 8.14 14.19 -27.07
CA PRO A 225 8.41 12.84 -27.55
C PRO A 225 7.57 12.54 -28.79
N GLN A 226 8.17 11.89 -29.78
CA GLN A 226 7.44 11.42 -30.97
C GLN A 226 6.36 10.41 -30.58
N LEU A 227 5.26 10.37 -31.33
CA LEU A 227 4.11 9.51 -31.02
C LEU A 227 4.49 8.03 -30.88
N TRP A 228 5.40 7.52 -31.71
CA TRP A 228 5.83 6.12 -31.59
C TRP A 228 6.60 5.85 -30.29
N VAL A 229 7.35 6.83 -29.76
CA VAL A 229 8.03 6.74 -28.46
C VAL A 229 6.98 6.64 -27.36
N ILE A 230 5.94 7.48 -27.42
CA ILE A 230 4.83 7.45 -26.46
C ILE A 230 4.16 6.08 -26.48
N VAL A 231 3.80 5.57 -27.67
CA VAL A 231 3.14 4.26 -27.84
C VAL A 231 4.03 3.12 -27.34
N ALA A 232 5.32 3.14 -27.69
CA ALA A 232 6.27 2.10 -27.29
C ALA A 232 6.45 2.05 -25.76
N CYS A 233 6.70 3.19 -25.11
CA CYS A 233 6.81 3.26 -23.66
C CYS A 233 5.47 2.88 -22.98
N ALA A 234 4.34 3.44 -23.44
CA ALA A 234 3.02 3.14 -22.89
C ALA A 234 2.69 1.64 -22.90
N PHE A 235 2.98 0.96 -24.00
CA PHE A 235 2.77 -0.49 -24.10
C PHE A 235 3.75 -1.26 -23.21
N THR A 236 5.01 -0.83 -23.16
CA THR A 236 6.07 -1.54 -22.45
C THR A 236 5.93 -1.46 -20.93
N ILE A 237 5.65 -0.27 -20.38
CA ILE A 237 5.34 -0.10 -18.97
C ILE A 237 4.07 -0.86 -18.57
N ALA A 238 3.04 -0.87 -19.43
CA ALA A 238 1.80 -1.60 -19.17
C ALA A 238 2.02 -3.12 -19.15
N LEU A 239 2.84 -3.64 -20.08
CA LEU A 239 3.21 -5.05 -20.11
C LEU A 239 3.99 -5.46 -18.84
N GLY A 240 4.96 -4.64 -18.42
CA GLY A 240 5.66 -4.84 -17.15
C GLY A 240 4.68 -4.84 -15.98
N THR A 241 3.77 -3.87 -15.94
CA THR A 241 2.76 -3.73 -14.88
C THR A 241 1.86 -4.97 -14.78
N TYR A 242 1.46 -5.52 -15.92
CA TYR A 242 0.60 -6.69 -15.97
C TYR A 242 1.28 -7.94 -15.39
N LEU A 243 2.58 -8.13 -15.65
CA LEU A 243 3.36 -9.22 -15.05
C LEU A 243 3.51 -9.04 -13.53
N GLY A 244 3.57 -7.77 -13.11
CA GLY A 244 3.58 -7.32 -11.72
C GLY A 244 4.92 -7.48 -11.02
N GLY A 245 4.97 -7.16 -9.73
CA GLY A 245 6.18 -7.22 -8.91
C GLY A 245 5.93 -7.99 -7.64
N TRP A 246 5.51 -9.26 -7.74
CA TRP A 246 4.92 -10.01 -6.62
C TRP A 246 5.75 -10.03 -5.33
N ARG A 247 7.09 -10.03 -5.45
CA ARG A 247 8.02 -9.88 -4.31
C ARG A 247 7.82 -8.56 -3.56
N ILE A 248 7.72 -7.46 -4.30
CA ILE A 248 7.55 -6.10 -3.77
C ILE A 248 6.10 -5.89 -3.30
N ILE A 249 5.12 -6.40 -4.05
CA ILE A 249 3.70 -6.40 -3.65
C ILE A 249 3.55 -7.07 -2.26
N ARG A 250 4.22 -8.20 -2.04
CA ARG A 250 4.28 -8.87 -0.73
C ARG A 250 4.84 -7.96 0.36
N THR A 251 5.95 -7.28 0.09
CA THR A 251 6.60 -6.37 1.04
C THR A 251 5.73 -5.14 1.36
N LEU A 252 5.14 -4.46 0.38
CA LEU A 252 4.31 -3.28 0.62
C LEU A 252 2.94 -3.64 1.22
N GLY A 253 2.32 -4.74 0.77
CA GLY A 253 0.96 -5.11 1.18
C GLY A 253 0.85 -5.58 2.62
N LYS A 254 1.85 -6.31 3.14
CA LYS A 254 1.85 -6.84 4.52
C LYS A 254 2.96 -6.27 5.42
N GLY A 255 3.96 -5.59 4.85
CA GLY A 255 5.21 -5.30 5.55
C GLY A 255 5.28 -3.96 6.28
N LEU A 256 4.44 -2.98 5.96
CA LEU A 256 4.51 -1.62 6.52
C LEU A 256 3.49 -1.36 7.65
N THR A 257 2.20 -1.55 7.38
CA THR A 257 1.10 -1.36 8.34
C THR A 257 -0.07 -2.24 7.94
N ASP A 258 -0.93 -2.60 8.91
CA ASP A 258 -2.19 -3.27 8.60
C ASP A 258 -3.17 -2.25 8.01
N VAL A 259 -3.32 -2.26 6.69
CA VAL A 259 -4.15 -1.31 5.94
C VAL A 259 -5.59 -1.82 5.90
N LYS A 260 -6.55 -0.95 6.26
CA LYS A 260 -7.99 -1.14 6.00
C LYS A 260 -8.43 -0.31 4.79
N PRO A 261 -9.57 -0.62 4.14
CA PRO A 261 -10.03 0.11 2.95
C PRO A 261 -10.06 1.64 3.09
N ALA A 262 -10.46 2.18 4.25
CA ALA A 262 -10.45 3.62 4.49
C ALA A 262 -9.03 4.23 4.56
N GLN A 263 -8.05 3.49 5.10
CA GLN A 263 -6.64 3.91 5.09
C GLN A 263 -6.04 3.78 3.70
N GLY A 264 -6.41 2.72 2.95
CA GLY A 264 -6.02 2.52 1.56
C GLY A 264 -6.52 3.67 0.69
N PHE A 265 -7.81 3.99 0.77
CA PHE A 265 -8.41 5.15 0.12
C PHE A 265 -7.67 6.45 0.40
N ALA A 266 -7.38 6.74 1.68
CA ALA A 266 -6.67 7.96 2.07
C ALA A 266 -5.22 7.99 1.56
N ALA A 267 -4.51 6.87 1.64
CA ALA A 267 -3.13 6.75 1.16
C ALA A 267 -3.04 6.91 -0.36
N GLU A 268 -3.90 6.22 -1.09
CA GLU A 268 -3.92 6.24 -2.56
C GLU A 268 -4.41 7.59 -3.08
N SER A 269 -5.41 8.23 -2.45
CA SER A 269 -5.80 9.60 -2.81
C SER A 269 -4.64 10.57 -2.69
N SER A 270 -3.92 10.50 -1.56
CA SER A 270 -2.75 11.34 -1.34
C SER A 270 -1.65 11.04 -2.36
N THR A 271 -1.40 9.77 -2.62
CA THR A 271 -0.37 9.33 -3.57
C THR A 271 -0.68 9.84 -4.98
N ALA A 272 -1.90 9.62 -5.47
CA ALA A 272 -2.34 10.07 -6.79
C ALA A 272 -2.27 11.59 -6.91
N ALA A 273 -2.77 12.33 -5.91
CA ALA A 273 -2.73 13.80 -5.91
C ALA A 273 -1.28 14.33 -5.96
N THR A 274 -0.38 13.77 -5.14
CA THR A 274 1.03 14.18 -5.13
C THR A 274 1.74 13.86 -6.44
N ILE A 275 1.51 12.67 -7.01
CA ILE A 275 2.12 12.29 -8.30
C ILE A 275 1.60 13.18 -9.43
N LEU A 276 0.28 13.37 -9.55
CA LEU A 276 -0.31 14.20 -10.61
C LEU A 276 0.14 15.66 -10.50
N ALA A 277 0.14 16.24 -9.29
CA ALA A 277 0.61 17.60 -9.07
C ALA A 277 2.10 17.75 -9.44
N SER A 278 2.92 16.76 -9.09
CA SER A 278 4.33 16.73 -9.45
C SER A 278 4.56 16.61 -10.96
N SER A 279 3.83 15.70 -11.61
CA SER A 279 3.90 15.50 -13.07
C SER A 279 3.47 16.74 -13.83
N ALA A 280 2.44 17.45 -13.35
CA ALA A 280 1.99 18.72 -13.94
C ALA A 280 3.05 19.83 -13.85
N LEU A 281 3.92 19.78 -12.84
CA LEU A 281 5.07 20.68 -12.69
C LEU A 281 6.34 20.17 -13.41
N GLY A 282 6.26 19.04 -14.11
CA GLY A 282 7.39 18.40 -14.80
C GLY A 282 8.41 17.75 -13.85
N PHE A 283 8.10 17.58 -12.56
CA PHE A 283 9.05 17.00 -11.61
C PHE A 283 9.05 15.47 -11.72
N ALA A 284 10.23 14.90 -11.94
CA ALA A 284 10.46 13.45 -12.04
C ALA A 284 10.51 12.78 -10.65
N LEU A 285 9.35 12.73 -10.03
CA LEU A 285 9.19 12.26 -8.66
C LEU A 285 9.21 10.72 -8.53
N SER A 286 9.55 10.24 -7.34
CA SER A 286 9.51 8.83 -6.99
C SER A 286 8.12 8.42 -6.51
N THR A 287 7.42 7.66 -7.34
CA THR A 287 6.11 7.08 -7.01
C THR A 287 6.22 6.12 -5.82
N THR A 288 7.28 5.31 -5.76
CA THR A 288 7.53 4.36 -4.64
C THR A 288 7.70 5.06 -3.29
N GLN A 289 8.45 6.16 -3.25
CA GLN A 289 8.67 6.90 -2.00
C GLN A 289 7.38 7.61 -1.55
N VAL A 290 6.64 8.22 -2.50
CA VAL A 290 5.35 8.86 -2.21
C VAL A 290 4.31 7.86 -1.74
N ALA A 291 4.13 6.75 -2.44
CA ALA A 291 3.18 5.70 -2.06
C ALA A 291 3.51 5.12 -0.68
N SER A 292 4.77 4.81 -0.42
CA SER A 292 5.21 4.30 0.89
C SER A 292 5.02 5.33 2.00
N GLY A 293 5.33 6.62 1.73
CA GLY A 293 5.10 7.73 2.65
C GLY A 293 3.62 7.87 3.01
N SER A 294 2.73 7.84 2.01
CA SER A 294 1.28 7.87 2.21
C SER A 294 0.75 6.65 2.97
N VAL A 295 1.28 5.45 2.74
CA VAL A 295 0.91 4.24 3.50
C VAL A 295 1.33 4.34 4.96
N ILE A 296 2.54 4.83 5.24
CA ILE A 296 3.00 5.09 6.62
C ILE A 296 2.12 6.15 7.28
N GLY A 297 1.84 7.25 6.58
CA GLY A 297 1.00 8.34 7.04
C GLY A 297 -0.42 7.90 7.38
N SER A 298 -1.06 7.12 6.49
CA SER A 298 -2.39 6.56 6.76
C SER A 298 -2.39 5.55 7.90
N GLY A 299 -1.30 4.79 8.07
CA GLY A 299 -1.03 3.98 9.25
C GLY A 299 -1.09 4.79 10.54
N LEU A 300 -0.28 5.86 10.63
CA LEU A 300 -0.21 6.75 11.79
C LEU A 300 -1.51 7.50 12.07
N GLY A 301 -2.31 7.78 11.04
CA GLY A 301 -3.58 8.51 11.15
C GLY A 301 -4.69 7.72 11.88
N ARG A 302 -4.59 6.38 11.91
CA ARG A 302 -5.58 5.52 12.56
C ARG A 302 -5.20 5.21 14.00
N ARG A 303 -6.10 5.52 14.95
CA ARG A 303 -5.97 5.12 16.35
C ARG A 303 -5.84 3.60 16.48
N GLY A 304 -4.79 3.14 17.15
CA GLY A 304 -4.53 1.72 17.39
C GLY A 304 -3.97 0.96 16.18
N SER A 305 -3.52 1.64 15.13
CA SER A 305 -2.72 1.02 14.06
C SER A 305 -1.26 0.92 14.46
N THR A 306 -0.57 -0.11 14.00
CA THR A 306 0.86 -0.32 14.24
C THR A 306 1.65 -0.20 12.94
N VAL A 307 2.64 0.68 12.94
CA VAL A 307 3.61 0.80 11.83
C VAL A 307 4.85 -0.02 12.17
N ARG A 308 5.30 -0.85 11.23
CA ARG A 308 6.48 -1.70 11.37
C ARG A 308 7.74 -0.88 11.04
N TRP A 309 8.21 -0.09 12.00
CA TRP A 309 9.36 0.81 11.84
C TRP A 309 10.64 0.16 11.33
N ARG A 310 10.89 -1.11 11.67
CA ARG A 310 12.02 -1.88 11.12
C ARG A 310 11.94 -2.02 9.59
N THR A 311 10.75 -2.29 9.06
CA THR A 311 10.53 -2.37 7.61
C THR A 311 10.65 -0.98 6.97
N ALA A 312 10.03 0.04 7.57
CA ALA A 312 10.12 1.42 7.08
C ALA A 312 11.57 1.91 7.03
N GLY A 313 12.38 1.63 8.06
CA GLY A 313 13.81 1.95 8.09
C GLY A 313 14.60 1.21 7.00
N ARG A 314 14.34 -0.10 6.79
CA ARG A 314 14.96 -0.88 5.70
C ARG A 314 14.64 -0.27 4.32
N ILE A 315 13.39 0.15 4.11
CA ILE A 315 12.95 0.80 2.88
C ILE A 315 13.65 2.16 2.70
N GLY A 316 13.70 2.98 3.75
CA GLY A 316 14.39 4.27 3.74
C GLY A 316 15.89 4.16 3.42
N VAL A 317 16.57 3.14 3.95
CA VAL A 317 17.98 2.84 3.60
C VAL A 317 18.09 2.45 2.13
N GLY A 318 17.16 1.64 1.61
CA GLY A 318 17.10 1.30 0.20
C GLY A 318 16.96 2.54 -0.69
N TRP A 319 16.13 3.51 -0.29
CA TRP A 319 15.98 4.78 -1.01
C TRP A 319 17.26 5.60 -1.04
N LEU A 320 17.91 5.76 0.12
CA LEU A 320 19.17 6.50 0.24
C LEU A 320 20.29 5.88 -0.62
N LEU A 321 20.35 4.54 -0.65
CA LEU A 321 21.37 3.80 -1.41
C LEU A 321 21.08 3.72 -2.91
N THR A 322 19.84 3.95 -3.34
CA THR A 322 19.47 3.68 -4.74
C THR A 322 20.23 4.57 -5.73
N LEU A 323 20.26 5.88 -5.49
CA LEU A 323 20.97 6.82 -6.36
C LEU A 323 22.48 6.53 -6.41
N PRO A 324 23.23 6.46 -5.28
CA PRO A 324 24.66 6.21 -5.32
C PRO A 324 25.03 4.80 -5.83
N ALA A 325 24.24 3.77 -5.51
CA ALA A 325 24.55 2.42 -5.96
C ALA A 325 24.30 2.24 -7.47
N ALA A 326 23.17 2.76 -8.00
CA ALA A 326 22.95 2.76 -9.44
C ALA A 326 23.99 3.61 -10.18
N GLY A 327 24.40 4.75 -9.58
CA GLY A 327 25.49 5.57 -10.12
C GLY A 327 26.84 4.89 -10.10
N ALA A 328 27.17 4.12 -9.07
CA ALA A 328 28.40 3.33 -9.05
C ALA A 328 28.42 2.29 -10.19
N VAL A 329 27.30 1.59 -10.42
CA VAL A 329 27.23 0.63 -11.54
C VAL A 329 27.28 1.34 -12.90
N GLY A 330 26.58 2.47 -13.06
CA GLY A 330 26.62 3.28 -14.28
C GLY A 330 28.02 3.85 -14.57
N ALA A 331 28.74 4.27 -13.53
CA ALA A 331 30.12 4.72 -13.62
C ALA A 331 31.07 3.58 -14.06
N LEU A 332 30.88 2.37 -13.51
CA LEU A 332 31.69 1.20 -13.90
C LEU A 332 31.46 0.80 -15.36
N ALA A 333 30.22 0.81 -15.83
CA ALA A 333 29.90 0.60 -17.25
C ALA A 333 30.54 1.70 -18.12
N ALA A 334 30.40 2.96 -17.73
CA ALA A 334 31.00 4.08 -18.46
C ALA A 334 32.53 4.01 -18.53
N LEU A 335 33.23 3.47 -17.52
CA LEU A 335 34.67 3.25 -17.58
C LEU A 335 35.05 2.30 -18.72
N LEU A 336 34.29 1.21 -18.91
CA LEU A 336 34.53 0.27 -20.00
C LEU A 336 34.34 0.94 -21.36
N VAL A 337 33.29 1.75 -21.50
CA VAL A 337 33.04 2.56 -22.70
C VAL A 337 34.17 3.55 -22.98
N VAL A 338 34.62 4.30 -21.97
CA VAL A 338 35.67 5.33 -22.14
C VAL A 338 37.01 4.70 -22.51
N TRP A 339 37.34 3.52 -21.95
CA TRP A 339 38.65 2.88 -22.16
C TRP A 339 38.71 2.03 -23.42
N LEU A 340 37.61 1.37 -23.79
CA LEU A 340 37.57 0.39 -24.88
C LEU A 340 36.75 0.88 -26.09
N GLY A 341 36.16 2.07 -26.01
CA GLY A 341 35.30 2.63 -27.05
C GLY A 341 34.10 1.73 -27.33
N ASN A 342 33.84 1.47 -28.62
CA ASN A 342 32.71 0.63 -29.06
C ASN A 342 32.76 -0.81 -28.51
N TRP A 343 33.96 -1.35 -28.28
CA TRP A 343 34.10 -2.66 -27.65
C TRP A 343 33.62 -2.66 -26.20
N GLY A 344 33.77 -1.52 -25.51
CA GLY A 344 33.21 -1.32 -24.17
C GLY A 344 31.70 -1.47 -24.16
N VAL A 345 30.99 -0.85 -25.11
CA VAL A 345 29.52 -0.96 -25.25
C VAL A 345 29.08 -2.41 -25.47
N VAL A 346 29.79 -3.17 -26.30
CA VAL A 346 29.49 -4.59 -26.56
C VAL A 346 29.71 -5.44 -25.30
N ILE A 347 30.83 -5.22 -24.61
CA ILE A 347 31.15 -5.94 -23.37
C ILE A 347 30.10 -5.63 -22.30
N ASP A 348 29.74 -4.36 -22.14
CA ASP A 348 28.68 -3.90 -21.24
C ASP A 348 27.35 -4.57 -21.55
N ALA A 349 26.95 -4.64 -22.83
CA ALA A 349 25.73 -5.31 -23.24
C ALA A 349 25.73 -6.79 -22.84
N VAL A 350 26.84 -7.50 -23.06
CA VAL A 350 26.97 -8.91 -22.69
C VAL A 350 26.92 -9.08 -21.17
N ILE A 351 27.66 -8.26 -20.41
CA ILE A 351 27.67 -8.31 -18.95
C ILE A 351 26.27 -8.02 -18.39
N ALA A 352 25.59 -7.00 -18.91
CA ALA A 352 24.23 -6.65 -18.49
C ALA A 352 23.27 -7.82 -18.71
N VAL A 353 23.31 -8.46 -19.88
CA VAL A 353 22.48 -9.65 -20.17
C VAL A 353 22.79 -10.79 -19.20
N LEU A 354 24.08 -11.08 -18.94
CA LEU A 354 24.47 -12.13 -17.99
C LEU A 354 23.99 -11.84 -16.57
N ILE A 355 24.11 -10.59 -16.11
CA ILE A 355 23.62 -10.17 -14.79
C ILE A 355 22.10 -10.31 -14.71
N ILE A 356 21.36 -9.80 -15.69
CA ILE A 356 19.90 -9.88 -15.74
C ILE A 356 19.44 -11.33 -15.73
N LEU A 357 20.03 -12.19 -16.58
CA LEU A 357 19.72 -13.61 -16.63
C LEU A 357 20.08 -14.31 -15.31
N GLY A 358 21.23 -14.00 -14.71
CA GLY A 358 21.64 -14.54 -13.42
C GLY A 358 20.67 -14.18 -12.29
N LEU A 359 20.25 -12.92 -12.21
CA LEU A 359 19.25 -12.43 -11.26
C LEU A 359 17.89 -13.10 -11.50
N PHE A 360 17.47 -13.22 -12.76
CA PHE A 360 16.22 -13.89 -13.13
C PHE A 360 16.24 -15.38 -12.77
N MET A 361 17.31 -16.11 -13.11
CA MET A 361 17.48 -17.52 -12.74
C MET A 361 17.51 -17.70 -11.22
N ARG A 362 18.19 -16.81 -10.48
CA ARG A 362 18.17 -16.83 -9.01
C ARG A 362 16.77 -16.61 -8.46
N SER A 363 15.98 -15.74 -9.09
CA SER A 363 14.59 -15.45 -8.69
C SER A 363 13.66 -16.66 -8.82
N ARG A 364 13.96 -17.59 -9.75
CA ARG A 364 13.15 -18.81 -9.96
C ARG A 364 13.28 -19.83 -8.83
N ARG A 365 14.38 -19.80 -8.06
CA ARG A 365 14.59 -20.72 -6.92
C ARG A 365 13.60 -20.47 -5.78
N ASP A 366 13.23 -19.21 -5.56
CA ASP A 366 12.34 -18.78 -4.48
C ASP A 366 11.09 -18.09 -5.07
N ALA A 367 10.40 -18.77 -6.00
CA ALA A 367 9.38 -18.15 -6.84
C ALA A 367 8.22 -17.55 -6.03
N VAL A 368 8.00 -16.25 -6.21
CA VAL A 368 6.86 -15.51 -5.63
C VAL A 368 5.89 -15.17 -6.75
N THR A 369 4.68 -15.72 -6.69
CA THR A 369 3.64 -15.61 -7.72
C THR A 369 2.37 -15.01 -7.11
N SER A 370 1.40 -14.66 -7.96
CA SER A 370 0.09 -14.17 -7.51
C SER A 370 -0.64 -15.12 -6.54
N ALA A 371 -0.38 -16.43 -6.62
CA ALA A 371 -0.99 -17.43 -5.75
C ALA A 371 -0.41 -17.42 -4.32
N ASN A 372 0.90 -17.19 -4.18
CA ASN A 372 1.59 -17.26 -2.88
C ASN A 372 2.00 -15.88 -2.34
N ALA A 373 1.83 -14.80 -3.11
CA ALA A 373 2.16 -13.45 -2.65
C ALA A 373 1.28 -13.02 -1.47
N MET A 374 0.01 -13.48 -1.45
CA MET A 374 -1.03 -13.07 -0.51
C MET A 374 -1.91 -14.24 -0.04
N SER A 375 -1.34 -15.44 0.14
CA SER A 375 -2.06 -16.69 0.47
C SER A 375 -3.18 -16.50 1.52
N ASP A 376 -2.89 -15.83 2.63
CA ASP A 376 -3.85 -15.67 3.74
C ASP A 376 -5.02 -14.72 3.40
N VAL A 377 -4.85 -13.79 2.45
CA VAL A 377 -5.88 -12.80 2.07
C VAL A 377 -6.78 -13.33 0.95
N ALA A 378 -6.23 -14.13 0.03
CA ALA A 378 -7.01 -14.78 -1.02
C ALA A 378 -8.03 -15.79 -0.45
N GLU A 379 -7.65 -16.53 0.61
CA GLU A 379 -8.57 -17.39 1.35
C GLU A 379 -9.57 -16.58 2.19
N SER A 380 -9.12 -15.53 2.88
CA SER A 380 -10.00 -14.65 3.67
C SER A 380 -11.07 -13.96 2.82
N GLY A 381 -10.76 -13.59 1.57
CA GLY A 381 -11.72 -12.99 0.65
C GLY A 381 -12.84 -13.95 0.21
N MET A 382 -12.65 -15.27 0.35
CA MET A 382 -13.68 -16.29 0.10
C MET A 382 -14.33 -16.83 1.39
N ALA A 383 -13.71 -16.63 2.56
CA ALA A 383 -14.11 -17.24 3.83
C ALA A 383 -14.90 -16.33 4.78
N ILE A 384 -15.26 -15.11 4.36
CA ILE A 384 -16.04 -14.20 5.21
C ILE A 384 -17.53 -14.40 4.94
N GLU A 385 -18.13 -15.40 5.58
CA GLU A 385 -19.47 -15.24 6.13
C GLU A 385 -19.29 -14.52 7.47
N LEU A 386 -19.58 -13.21 7.50
CA LEU A 386 -19.67 -12.47 8.75
C LEU A 386 -20.83 -13.07 9.56
N PRO A 387 -20.64 -13.42 10.84
CA PRO A 387 -21.78 -13.53 11.73
C PRO A 387 -22.49 -12.18 11.73
N ASP A 388 -23.81 -12.17 11.53
CA ASP A 388 -24.63 -10.95 11.43
C ASP A 388 -24.47 -10.00 12.63
N MET A 389 -23.92 -10.50 13.76
CA MET A 389 -23.68 -9.69 14.95
C MET A 389 -22.25 -9.85 15.49
N PRO A 390 -21.48 -8.76 15.64
CA PRO A 390 -20.18 -8.79 16.28
C PRO A 390 -20.29 -9.03 17.80
N PRO A 391 -19.25 -9.59 18.45
CA PRO A 391 -19.27 -9.86 19.88
C PRO A 391 -19.36 -8.56 20.73
N PRO A 392 -20.04 -8.61 21.88
CA PRO A 392 -20.32 -7.42 22.70
C PRO A 392 -19.05 -6.80 23.28
N THR A 393 -18.93 -5.48 23.17
CA THR A 393 -17.79 -4.71 23.70
C THR A 393 -17.73 -4.72 25.23
N ARG A 394 -16.55 -4.44 25.83
CA ARG A 394 -16.36 -4.39 27.30
C ARG A 394 -17.37 -3.50 28.04
N ARG A 395 -17.82 -2.41 27.42
CA ARG A 395 -18.85 -1.53 27.99
C ARG A 395 -20.24 -2.18 27.93
N GLN A 396 -20.57 -2.85 26.84
CA GLN A 396 -21.83 -3.61 26.71
C GLN A 396 -21.86 -4.80 27.65
N GLN A 397 -20.75 -5.50 27.83
CA GLN A 397 -20.61 -6.56 28.83
C GLN A 397 -20.89 -6.03 30.24
N ARG A 398 -20.33 -4.87 30.61
CA ARG A 398 -20.62 -4.22 31.91
C ARG A 398 -22.09 -3.82 32.04
N ILE A 399 -22.72 -3.31 30.98
CA ILE A 399 -24.15 -2.94 31.00
C ILE A 399 -25.04 -4.19 31.08
N GLN A 400 -24.69 -5.27 30.38
CA GLN A 400 -25.41 -6.54 30.45
C GLN A 400 -25.26 -7.19 31.82
N GLN A 401 -24.07 -7.17 32.41
CA GLN A 401 -23.83 -7.60 33.79
C GLN A 401 -24.64 -6.77 34.78
N ALA A 402 -24.62 -5.44 34.67
CA ALA A 402 -25.42 -4.57 35.54
C ALA A 402 -26.93 -4.82 35.39
N LYS A 403 -27.43 -5.09 34.18
CA LYS A 403 -28.84 -5.45 33.94
C LYS A 403 -29.17 -6.83 34.51
N ALA A 404 -28.28 -7.81 34.36
CA ALA A 404 -28.45 -9.15 34.92
C ALA A 404 -28.47 -9.11 36.46
N GLU A 405 -27.58 -8.34 37.08
CA GLU A 405 -27.56 -8.11 38.53
C GLU A 405 -28.83 -7.41 39.02
N ALA A 406 -29.32 -6.40 38.29
CA ALA A 406 -30.56 -5.72 38.64
C ALA A 406 -31.78 -6.65 38.55
N LYS A 407 -31.84 -7.51 37.53
CA LYS A 407 -32.89 -8.51 37.36
C LYS A 407 -32.84 -9.56 38.48
N ALA A 408 -31.67 -10.10 38.78
CA ALA A 408 -31.49 -11.05 39.88
C ALA A 408 -31.90 -10.46 41.24
N ARG A 409 -31.60 -9.17 41.49
CA ARG A 409 -32.05 -8.48 42.70
C ARG A 409 -33.57 -8.31 42.76
N ALA A 410 -34.24 -8.07 41.62
CA ALA A 410 -35.69 -7.97 41.55
C ALA A 410 -36.35 -9.32 41.82
N GLU A 411 -35.87 -10.39 41.20
CA GLU A 411 -36.35 -11.77 41.40
C GLU A 411 -36.16 -12.22 42.86
N ALA A 412 -35.01 -11.92 43.48
CA ALA A 412 -34.77 -12.21 44.90
C ALA A 412 -35.77 -11.47 45.81
N ARG A 413 -36.10 -10.21 45.51
CA ARG A 413 -37.11 -9.44 46.27
C ARG A 413 -38.52 -10.05 46.13
N GLU A 414 -38.88 -10.54 44.95
CA GLU A 414 -40.16 -11.22 44.76
C GLU A 414 -40.21 -12.56 45.49
N GLN A 415 -39.12 -13.33 45.48
CA GLN A 415 -39.03 -14.58 46.23
C GLN A 415 -39.16 -14.34 47.74
N VAL A 416 -38.52 -13.30 48.28
CA VAL A 416 -38.66 -12.92 49.70
C VAL A 416 -40.10 -12.53 50.02
N LYS A 417 -40.77 -11.74 49.16
CA LYS A 417 -42.19 -11.39 49.34
C LYS A 417 -43.10 -12.61 49.27
N ALA A 418 -42.85 -13.54 48.35
CA ALA A 418 -43.60 -14.77 48.20
C ALA A 418 -43.43 -15.68 49.43
N GLN A 419 -42.21 -15.78 49.95
CA GLN A 419 -41.91 -16.53 51.18
C GLN A 419 -42.59 -15.91 52.40
N ALA A 420 -42.50 -14.59 52.57
CA ALA A 420 -43.20 -13.88 53.65
C ALA A 420 -44.72 -14.09 53.60
N LYS A 421 -45.32 -14.13 52.40
CA LYS A 421 -46.75 -14.42 52.21
C LYS A 421 -47.09 -15.86 52.58
N LYS A 422 -46.24 -16.83 52.22
CA LYS A 422 -46.40 -18.24 52.64
C LYS A 422 -46.29 -18.39 54.17
N ASP A 423 -45.32 -17.73 54.80
CA ASP A 423 -45.13 -17.78 56.25
C ASP A 423 -46.31 -17.13 56.99
N ALA A 424 -46.85 -16.02 56.48
CA ALA A 424 -48.05 -15.39 57.01
C ALA A 424 -49.28 -16.30 56.90
N GLN A 425 -49.46 -16.98 55.77
CA GLN A 425 -50.54 -17.96 55.60
C GLN A 425 -50.38 -19.18 56.52
N ALA A 426 -49.14 -19.66 56.72
CA ALA A 426 -48.86 -20.76 57.65
C ALA A 426 -49.15 -20.35 59.10
N LYS A 427 -48.76 -19.14 59.52
CA LYS A 427 -49.12 -18.59 60.85
C LYS A 427 -50.62 -18.43 61.02
N ALA A 428 -51.34 -17.96 59.99
CA ALA A 428 -52.79 -17.84 60.02
C ALA A 428 -53.48 -19.20 60.15
N LYS A 429 -53.03 -20.22 59.40
CA LYS A 429 -53.52 -21.61 59.53
C LYS A 429 -53.27 -22.19 60.91
N LYS A 430 -52.06 -22.02 61.48
CA LYS A 430 -51.76 -22.45 62.86
C LYS A 430 -52.65 -21.77 63.89
N LYS A 431 -52.91 -20.46 63.74
CA LYS A 431 -53.81 -19.70 64.63
C LYS A 431 -55.27 -20.15 64.50
N ALA A 432 -55.71 -20.51 63.29
CA ALA A 432 -57.04 -21.07 63.05
C ALA A 432 -57.19 -22.48 63.66
N GLN A 433 -56.19 -23.36 63.52
CA GLN A 433 -56.16 -24.68 64.15
C GLN A 433 -56.12 -24.58 65.68
N ALA A 434 -55.34 -23.65 66.26
CA ALA A 434 -55.34 -23.41 67.69
C ALA A 434 -56.72 -22.95 68.21
N LYS A 435 -57.41 -22.06 67.47
CA LYS A 435 -58.80 -21.66 67.79
C LYS A 435 -59.80 -22.80 67.66
N ALA A 436 -59.63 -23.68 66.66
CA ALA A 436 -60.48 -24.86 66.47
C ALA A 436 -60.27 -25.89 67.61
N ASN A 437 -59.03 -26.14 68.04
CA ASN A 437 -58.73 -27.02 69.16
C ASN A 437 -59.28 -26.48 70.49
N VAL A 438 -59.26 -25.16 70.72
CA VAL A 438 -59.89 -24.54 71.90
C VAL A 438 -61.42 -24.65 71.86
N LYS A 439 -62.05 -24.55 70.67
CA LYS A 439 -63.48 -24.81 70.50
C LYS A 439 -63.85 -26.28 70.70
N GLY A 440 -63.03 -27.21 70.21
CA GLY A 440 -63.20 -28.66 70.40
C GLY A 440 -63.00 -29.09 71.85
N ALA A 441 -62.06 -28.47 72.58
CA ALA A 441 -61.87 -28.70 74.01
C ALA A 441 -63.06 -28.20 74.85
N LYS A 442 -63.68 -27.08 74.45
CA LYS A 442 -64.91 -26.56 75.09
C LYS A 442 -66.16 -27.40 74.77
N SER A 443 -66.26 -28.04 73.60
CA SER A 443 -67.35 -28.98 73.31
C SER A 443 -67.17 -30.33 73.99
N ALA A 444 -65.92 -30.79 74.16
CA ALA A 444 -65.60 -32.00 74.92
C ALA A 444 -65.86 -31.82 76.44
N SER A 445 -65.67 -30.61 76.98
CA SER A 445 -66.04 -30.31 78.38
C SER A 445 -67.55 -30.16 78.59
N SER A 446 -68.35 -29.83 77.56
CA SER A 446 -69.81 -29.81 77.69
C SER A 446 -70.45 -31.20 77.50
N SER A 447 -69.80 -32.12 76.80
CA SER A 447 -70.23 -33.53 76.69
C SER A 447 -69.88 -34.37 77.93
N LYS A 448 -68.82 -34.04 78.68
CA LYS A 448 -68.54 -34.69 79.98
C LYS A 448 -69.46 -34.26 81.12
N ASN A 449 -70.21 -33.17 80.97
CA ASN A 449 -71.15 -32.69 81.99
C ASN A 449 -72.60 -33.18 81.77
N SER A 450 -72.89 -33.88 80.67
CA SER A 450 -74.21 -34.48 80.42
C SER A 450 -74.31 -35.96 80.81
N ASP A 451 -73.19 -36.64 81.08
CA ASP A 451 -73.17 -38.05 81.56
C ASP A 451 -72.97 -38.19 83.07
N ALA A 452 -72.83 -37.10 83.82
CA ALA A 452 -72.65 -37.11 85.29
C ALA A 452 -73.94 -36.83 86.09
N ASN A 453 -75.11 -36.71 85.43
CA ASN A 453 -76.39 -36.39 86.09
C ASN A 453 -77.49 -37.45 85.89
N ARG A 454 -77.09 -38.71 85.65
CA ARG A 454 -77.95 -39.89 85.66
C ARG A 454 -77.25 -41.00 86.43
N ASN A 455 -77.30 -40.92 87.75
CA ASN A 455 -77.27 -42.04 88.71
C ASN A 455 -77.08 -41.46 90.11
N GLY A 456 -78.17 -41.40 90.87
CA GLY A 456 -78.16 -40.93 92.25
C GLY A 456 -79.54 -40.68 92.85
N ASP A 457 -80.52 -41.53 92.52
CA ASP A 457 -81.77 -41.68 93.27
C ASP A 457 -81.96 -43.17 93.53
N SER A 458 -81.46 -43.64 94.67
CA SER A 458 -81.89 -44.88 95.33
C SER A 458 -81.27 -44.96 96.73
N GLU A 459 -82.18 -45.02 97.71
CA GLU A 459 -82.06 -45.29 99.16
C GLU A 459 -81.79 -44.11 100.11
#